data_AF-A0A453DMN0-F1
#
_entry.id   AF-A0A453DMN0-F1
#
_cell.length_a   1.000
_cell.length_b   1.000
_cell.length_c   1.000
_cell.angle_alpha   90.00
_cell.angle_beta   90.00
_cell.angle_gamma   90.00
#
_symmetry.space_group_name_H-M   'P 1'
#
loop_
_entity.id
_entity.type
_entity.pdbx_description
1 polymer ?
#
loop_
_entity_poly.entity_id
_entity_poly.type
_entity_poly.pdbx_seq_one_letter_code
_entity_poly.pdbx_strand_id
1 'polypeptide(L)' 'MRIVMAIKEAGNLIKSCLPSEFGSDVERVHTVDPAATLYTGKIRLHCLIEAEGIHHTFVCCNGFAET' A
#
# COMPACT_ATOMS: atom_id res chain seq x y z
N MET A 1 -5.44 -9.43 -4.12
CA MET A 1 -5.54 -8.85 -2.76
C MET A 1 -5.99 -9.89 -1.72
N ARG A 2 -5.36 -11.06 -1.67
CA ARG A 2 -5.76 -12.14 -0.75
C ARG A 2 -5.48 -11.79 0.73
N ILE A 3 -4.41 -11.04 0.97
CA ILE A 3 -4.01 -10.62 2.31
C ILE A 3 -5.04 -9.65 2.93
N VAL A 4 -5.56 -8.70 2.15
CA VAL A 4 -6.58 -7.75 2.62
C VAL A 4 -7.85 -8.49 3.06
N MET A 5 -8.29 -9.49 2.28
CA MET A 5 -9.43 -10.33 2.66
C MET A 5 -9.15 -11.13 3.94
N ALA A 6 -7.96 -11.73 4.05
CA ALA A 6 -7.58 -12.48 5.24
C ALA A 6 -7.50 -11.59 6.50
N ILE A 7 -7.03 -10.35 6.37
CA ILE A 7 -7.01 -9.37 7.48
C ILE A 7 -8.43 -9.01 7.90
N LYS A 8 -9.33 -8.80 6.93
CA LYS A 8 -10.76 -8.58 7.20
C LYS A 8 -11.38 -9.77 7.94
N GLU A 9 -11.10 -10.99 7.49
CA GLU A 9 -11.58 -12.22 8.14
C GLU A 9 -11.01 -12.42 9.55
N ALA A 10 -9.75 -12.04 9.77
CA ALA A 10 -9.12 -12.07 11.09
C ALA A 10 -9.70 -11.01 12.06
N GLY A 11 -10.43 -10.02 11.55
CA GLY A 11 -11.11 -8.99 12.32
C GLY A 11 -10.16 -8.24 13.24
N ASN A 12 -10.43 -8.28 14.56
CA ASN A 12 -9.69 -7.49 15.55
C ASN A 12 -8.33 -8.09 15.97
N LEU A 13 -7.89 -9.21 15.40
CA LEU A 13 -6.59 -9.79 15.71
C LEU A 13 -5.43 -8.96 15.12
N ILE A 14 -5.67 -8.34 13.96
CA ILE A 14 -4.70 -7.50 13.27
C ILE A 14 -5.01 -6.04 13.62
N LYS A 15 -4.12 -5.40 14.38
CA LYS A 15 -4.32 -4.02 14.83
C LYS A 15 -4.09 -2.96 13.75
N SER A 16 -3.18 -3.25 12.82
CA SER A 16 -2.87 -2.37 11.69
C SER A 16 -2.17 -3.17 10.58
N CYS A 17 -2.44 -2.84 9.32
CA CYS A 17 -1.81 -3.41 8.14
C CYS A 17 -0.70 -2.48 7.60
N LEU A 18 0.45 -3.06 7.26
CA LEU A 18 1.54 -2.37 6.57
C LEU A 18 1.65 -2.92 5.14
N PRO A 19 0.98 -2.29 4.16
CA PRO A 19 1.11 -2.68 2.75
C PRO A 19 2.52 -2.39 2.21
N SER A 20 2.87 -3.06 1.12
CA SER A 20 4.22 -3.00 0.52
C SER A 20 4.42 -1.71 -0.31
N GLU A 21 4.54 -0.57 0.39
CA GLU A 21 4.73 0.73 -0.23
C GLU A 21 6.20 1.13 -0.36
N PHE A 22 6.95 1.15 0.76
CA PHE A 22 8.42 1.27 0.90
C PHE A 22 9.17 2.01 -0.23
N GLY A 23 8.65 3.16 -0.66
CA GLY A 23 9.19 3.90 -1.80
C GLY A 23 8.70 5.34 -1.79
N SER A 24 8.37 5.87 -2.97
CA SER A 24 7.77 7.19 -3.11
C SER A 24 6.27 7.15 -2.88
N ASP A 25 5.72 8.23 -2.34
CA ASP A 25 4.29 8.42 -2.14
C ASP A 25 3.56 8.38 -3.49
N VAL A 26 2.68 7.39 -3.63
CA VAL A 26 2.00 7.06 -4.88
C VAL A 26 0.94 8.08 -5.29
N GLU A 27 0.41 8.85 -4.34
CA GLU A 27 -0.60 9.88 -4.59
C GLU A 27 0.02 11.22 -4.95
N ARG A 28 1.27 11.45 -4.51
CA ARG A 28 1.99 12.73 -4.72
C ARG A 28 2.95 12.69 -5.90
N VAL A 29 3.32 11.51 -6.39
CA VAL A 29 4.31 11.37 -7.46
C VAL A 29 3.66 11.43 -8.85
N HIS A 30 4.18 12.31 -9.71
CA HIS A 30 3.84 12.32 -11.14
C HIS A 30 4.82 11.40 -11.88
N THR A 31 4.35 10.23 -12.30
CA THR A 31 5.19 9.23 -12.95
C THR A 31 4.81 9.03 -14.40
N VAL A 32 5.82 8.73 -15.22
CA VAL A 32 5.65 8.33 -16.61
C VAL A 32 5.72 6.81 -16.73
N ASP A 33 5.24 6.27 -17.84
CA ASP A 33 5.39 4.84 -18.14
C ASP A 33 6.89 4.48 -18.26
N PRO A 34 7.35 3.32 -17.72
CA PRO A 34 6.61 2.18 -17.15
C PRO A 34 6.25 2.29 -15.65
N ALA A 35 6.74 3.31 -14.96
CA ALA A 35 6.55 3.44 -13.52
C ALA A 35 5.08 3.68 -13.13
N ALA A 36 4.33 4.43 -13.94
CA ALA A 36 2.90 4.66 -13.72
C ALA A 36 2.08 3.36 -13.64
N THR A 37 2.42 2.36 -14.45
CA THR A 37 1.78 1.04 -14.44
C THR A 37 2.05 0.29 -13.13
N LEU A 38 3.26 0.41 -12.57
CA LEU A 38 3.61 -0.18 -11.27
C LEU A 38 2.84 0.48 -10.12
N TYR A 39 2.73 1.81 -10.13
CA TYR A 39 1.99 2.55 -9.10
C TYR A 39 0.48 2.32 -9.16
N THR A 40 -0.08 2.03 -10.34
CA THR A 40 -1.50 1.68 -10.50
C THR A 40 -1.89 0.47 -9.63
N GLY A 41 -1.00 -0.52 -9.48
CA GLY A 41 -1.23 -1.67 -8.60
C GLY A 41 -1.34 -1.29 -7.11
N LYS A 42 -0.50 -0.34 -6.67
CA LYS A 42 -0.47 0.18 -5.30
C LYS A 42 -1.68 1.06 -4.99
N ILE A 43 -2.07 1.93 -5.92
CA ILE A 43 -3.29 2.75 -5.79
C ILE A 43 -4.54 1.85 -5.62
N ARG A 44 -4.64 0.77 -6.40
CA ARG A 44 -5.73 -0.20 -6.23
C ARG A 44 -5.71 -0.85 -4.85
N LEU A 45 -4.52 -1.16 -4.33
CA LEU A 45 -4.36 -1.72 -2.99
C LEU A 45 -4.83 -0.75 -1.90
N HIS A 46 -4.45 0.53 -2.00
CA HIS A 46 -4.89 1.58 -1.07
C HIS A 46 -6.42 1.67 -1.05
N CYS A 47 -7.03 1.82 -2.23
CA CYS A 47 -8.47 1.93 -2.38
C CYS A 47 -9.22 0.73 -1.77
N LEU A 48 -8.69 -0.49 -1.92
CA LEU A 48 -9.32 -1.66 -1.29
C LEU A 48 -9.16 -1.65 0.23
N ILE A 49 -7.97 -1.34 0.76
CA ILE A 49 -7.74 -1.30 2.21
C ILE A 49 -8.67 -0.27 2.87
N GLU A 50 -8.82 0.90 2.25
CA GLU A 50 -9.73 1.95 2.69
C GLU A 50 -11.21 1.55 2.57
N ALA A 51 -11.60 0.94 1.44
CA ALA A 51 -12.97 0.45 1.24
C ALA A 51 -13.37 -0.64 2.25
N GLU A 52 -12.41 -1.44 2.69
CA GLU A 52 -12.61 -2.48 3.71
C GLU A 52 -12.53 -1.94 5.15
N GLY A 53 -12.24 -0.65 5.34
CA GLY A 53 -12.15 -0.01 6.65
C GLY A 53 -11.01 -0.54 7.52
N ILE A 54 -9.96 -1.10 6.91
CA ILE A 54 -8.85 -1.71 7.63
C ILE A 54 -7.90 -0.60 8.08
N HIS A 55 -7.59 -0.58 9.38
CA HIS A 55 -6.56 0.31 9.90
C HIS A 55 -5.21 -0.04 9.26
N HIS A 56 -4.57 0.94 8.64
CA HIS A 56 -3.35 0.75 7.87
C HIS A 56 -2.37 1.89 8.08
N THR A 57 -1.14 1.69 7.65
CA THR A 57 -0.13 2.73 7.58
C THR A 57 0.68 2.58 6.30
N PHE A 58 0.60 3.56 5.40
CA PHE A 58 1.40 3.60 4.19
C PHE A 58 2.79 4.18 4.52
N VAL A 59 3.83 3.40 4.30
CA VAL A 59 5.20 3.80 4.64
C VAL A 59 5.93 4.24 3.37
N CYS A 60 6.23 5.54 3.28
CA CYS A 60 7.03 6.12 2.20
C CYS A 60 8.47 6.31 2.69
N CYS A 61 9.37 5.40 2.33
CA CYS A 61 10.78 5.43 2.73
C CYS A 61 11.71 6.10 1.70
N ASN A 62 11.16 6.55 0.57
CA ASN A 62 11.91 7.19 -0.52
C ASN A 62 13.08 6.32 -1.04
N GLY A 63 14.31 6.81 -0.96
CA GLY A 63 15.50 6.14 -1.47
C GLY A 63 16.13 5.23 -0.42
N PHE A 64 16.47 4.01 -0.82
CA PHE A 64 17.24 3.10 0.02
C PHE A 64 18.70 3.57 0.10
N ALA A 65 19.28 3.60 1.31
CA ALA A 65 20.68 3.95 1.50
C ALA A 65 21.59 2.78 1.06
N GLU A 66 22.71 3.09 0.41
CA GLU A 66 23.77 2.11 0.15
C GLU A 66 24.58 1.83 1.42
N THR A 67 25.05 0.59 1.56
CA THR A 67 25.82 0.10 2.72
C THR A 67 27.29 0.48 2.64
#